data_AF-A0A497HK90-F1
#
_entry.id   AF-A0A497HK90-F1
#
_cell.length_a   1.000
_cell.length_b   1.000
_cell.length_c   1.000
_cell.angle_alpha   90.00
_cell.angle_beta   90.00
_cell.angle_gamma   90.00
#
_symmetry.space_group_name_H-M   'P 1'
#
loop_
_entity.id
_entity.type
_entity.pdbx_description
1 polymer ?
#
loop_
_entity_poly.entity_id
_entity_poly.type
_entity_poly.pdbx_seq_one_letter_code
_entity_poly.pdbx_strand_id
1 'polypeptide(L)'
;MKRAIVFLILAVLITPVAYADYVSTVSDSEFKQIITHLKYEKFAEVAREVAPTLVSSSKYPLTDPELEELLYYEVEKLEGDIYNLSAEIVIQNFKHRYAQKVIIARGDIINDAMAIASYAKKEDIPILLAKPDGIPNATLEAIEKLHPREIIIVGGEKAIGKKVENRLENFGKITRIYGEDRYSTSVEVAKLFKKPERIVITDGRSPSLKALVMAAYYRCPLVYVHCDIPGEVEKYLHDNRLTKDFRPTEIFLVETKPELTDKVRDIVKSYAWGGKLKLYVENVDDDDLYVDAFIDKMMKAELVRENATKFFGTFNLSVGNHTIKLRWFDPTTNEFYEKYHNITLSPGETISITLQTERHEW
;
A
#
# COMPACT_ATOMS: atom_id res chain seq x y z
N MET A 1 -1.43 -10.83 34.25
CA MET A 1 -0.49 -9.69 34.07
C MET A 1 0.26 -9.89 32.77
N LYS A 2 0.16 -8.92 31.86
CA LYS A 2 0.54 -9.01 30.43
C LYS A 2 2.06 -9.13 30.29
N ARG A 3 2.54 -10.16 29.58
CA ARG A 3 3.95 -10.42 29.29
C ARG A 3 4.29 -9.79 27.93
N ALA A 4 5.32 -8.96 27.90
CA ALA A 4 5.69 -8.12 26.75
C ALA A 4 6.64 -8.86 25.78
N ILE A 5 6.33 -8.75 24.49
CA ILE A 5 7.18 -9.10 23.34
C ILE A 5 7.85 -7.79 22.93
N VAL A 6 9.18 -7.65 23.12
CA VAL A 6 9.82 -6.33 23.08
C VAL A 6 10.99 -6.23 22.11
N PHE A 7 11.74 -7.30 21.81
CA PHE A 7 12.98 -7.13 21.04
C PHE A 7 12.77 -7.00 19.54
N LEU A 8 11.91 -7.80 18.90
CA LEU A 8 11.71 -7.67 17.45
C LEU A 8 11.00 -6.36 17.08
N ILE A 9 10.10 -5.90 17.96
CA ILE A 9 9.45 -4.59 17.83
C ILE A 9 10.49 -3.48 17.96
N LEU A 10 11.38 -3.51 18.95
CA LEU A 10 12.42 -2.47 19.10
C LEU A 10 13.51 -2.56 18.01
N ALA A 11 13.93 -3.75 17.58
CA ALA A 11 14.92 -3.90 16.51
C ALA A 11 14.40 -3.32 15.19
N VAL A 12 13.12 -3.57 14.86
CA VAL A 12 12.48 -3.02 13.67
C VAL A 12 12.13 -1.52 13.83
N LEU A 13 11.71 -1.09 15.01
CA LEU A 13 11.35 0.32 15.28
C LEU A 13 12.58 1.25 15.43
N ILE A 14 13.75 0.74 15.83
CA ILE A 14 14.81 1.58 16.42
C ILE A 14 16.20 1.38 15.80
N THR A 15 16.44 0.33 14.99
CA THR A 15 17.74 0.13 14.31
C THR A 15 17.66 0.39 12.81
N PRO A 16 18.11 1.55 12.32
CA PRO A 16 18.25 1.77 10.89
C PRO A 16 19.46 1.04 10.27
N VAL A 17 20.50 0.71 11.06
CA VAL A 17 21.79 0.24 10.49
C VAL A 17 22.32 -1.12 11.02
N ALA A 18 21.84 -1.67 12.15
CA ALA A 18 22.62 -2.70 12.85
C ALA A 18 22.45 -4.18 12.43
N TYR A 19 21.47 -4.56 11.61
CA TYR A 19 21.21 -5.99 11.37
C TYR A 19 22.24 -6.65 10.42
N ALA A 20 22.82 -5.89 9.49
CA ALA A 20 23.80 -6.43 8.53
C ALA A 20 25.18 -6.69 9.17
N ASP A 21 25.58 -5.87 10.15
CA ASP A 21 26.92 -5.97 10.76
C ASP A 21 26.99 -7.05 11.87
N TYR A 22 25.88 -7.35 12.55
CA TYR A 22 25.83 -8.38 13.60
C TYR A 22 26.03 -9.81 13.06
N VAL A 23 25.64 -10.04 11.80
CA VAL A 23 25.82 -11.32 11.09
C VAL A 23 27.30 -11.60 10.78
N SER A 24 28.16 -10.59 10.79
CA SER A 24 29.58 -10.73 10.42
C SER A 24 30.50 -11.20 11.57
N THR A 25 30.00 -11.34 12.80
CA THR A 25 30.84 -11.51 14.00
C THR A 25 30.71 -12.85 14.75
N VAL A 26 29.91 -13.81 14.27
CA VAL A 26 29.73 -15.11 14.96
C VAL A 26 30.40 -16.22 14.15
N SER A 27 31.34 -16.94 14.77
CA SER A 27 32.14 -17.97 14.11
C SER A 27 31.36 -19.27 13.86
N ASP A 28 31.46 -19.79 12.62
CA ASP A 28 30.82 -21.00 12.06
C ASP A 28 30.85 -22.29 12.90
N SER A 29 31.73 -22.41 13.90
CA SER A 29 31.88 -23.64 14.66
C SER A 29 30.80 -23.88 15.73
N GLU A 30 30.12 -22.83 16.21
CA GLU A 30 28.97 -22.98 17.11
C GLU A 30 27.65 -23.22 16.34
N PHE A 31 27.61 -22.87 15.04
CA PHE A 31 26.41 -22.96 14.19
C PHE A 31 26.07 -24.40 13.74
N LYS A 32 27.05 -25.31 13.71
CA LYS A 32 26.88 -26.67 13.16
C LYS A 32 26.26 -27.71 14.08
N GLN A 33 26.10 -27.44 15.38
CA GLN A 33 25.55 -28.44 16.31
C GLN A 33 24.03 -28.37 16.51
N ILE A 34 23.35 -27.34 16.00
CA ILE A 34 21.91 -27.15 16.22
C ILE A 34 21.06 -27.71 15.06
N ILE A 35 21.63 -27.96 13.88
CA ILE A 35 20.91 -28.57 12.75
C ILE A 35 20.96 -30.10 12.85
N THR A 36 20.28 -30.66 13.83
CA THR A 36 19.83 -32.06 13.73
C THR A 36 18.45 -32.23 14.36
N HIS A 37 17.41 -31.82 13.62
CA HIS A 37 16.16 -32.56 13.38
C HIS A 37 15.08 -31.58 12.93
N LEU A 38 14.73 -31.61 11.64
CA LEU A 38 13.38 -31.92 11.16
C LEU A 38 13.34 -31.84 9.63
N LYS A 39 13.26 -33.03 9.02
CA LYS A 39 12.90 -33.29 7.62
C LYS A 39 11.38 -33.16 7.43
N TYR A 40 10.98 -33.18 6.15
CA TYR A 40 9.64 -33.27 5.52
C TYR A 40 9.05 -31.93 5.08
N GLU A 41 8.52 -31.72 3.88
CA GLU A 41 8.59 -32.41 2.58
C GLU A 41 7.95 -31.46 1.53
N LYS A 42 8.50 -31.46 0.31
CA LYS A 42 8.01 -30.93 -1.00
C LYS A 42 6.67 -30.19 -1.09
N PHE A 43 6.65 -28.99 -1.72
CA PHE A 43 5.48 -28.51 -2.48
C PHE A 43 5.87 -27.75 -3.78
N ALA A 44 4.97 -27.88 -4.76
CA ALA A 44 5.18 -27.82 -6.22
C ALA A 44 5.31 -26.43 -6.84
N GLU A 45 5.99 -26.38 -7.99
CA GLU A 45 5.89 -25.35 -9.03
C GLU A 45 4.44 -25.09 -9.43
N VAL A 46 4.01 -23.83 -9.39
CA VAL A 46 2.81 -23.35 -10.09
C VAL A 46 3.24 -22.29 -11.10
N ALA A 47 2.72 -22.47 -12.32
CA ALA A 47 3.19 -21.88 -13.56
C ALA A 47 3.20 -20.34 -13.61
N ARG A 48 4.21 -19.85 -14.32
CA ARG A 48 4.69 -18.47 -14.51
C ARG A 48 3.74 -17.45 -15.16
N GLU A 49 2.43 -17.69 -15.27
CA GLU A 49 1.55 -16.83 -16.09
C GLU A 49 0.39 -16.14 -15.35
N VAL A 50 0.26 -16.25 -14.01
CA VAL A 50 -0.91 -15.67 -13.28
C VAL A 50 -0.62 -15.06 -11.88
N ALA A 51 0.60 -14.61 -11.52
CA ALA A 51 0.84 -14.01 -10.18
C ALA A 51 1.79 -12.78 -10.22
N PRO A 52 1.31 -11.62 -9.72
CA PRO A 52 1.81 -11.10 -8.42
C PRO A 52 0.68 -10.73 -7.43
N THR A 53 -0.58 -11.01 -7.75
CA THR A 53 -1.70 -10.64 -6.90
C THR A 53 -2.15 -11.87 -6.10
N LEU A 54 -1.92 -11.83 -4.78
CA LEU A 54 -2.40 -12.75 -3.74
C LEU A 54 -1.64 -14.06 -3.56
N VAL A 55 -0.68 -14.09 -2.63
CA VAL A 55 -0.51 -15.23 -1.70
C VAL A 55 0.12 -14.73 -0.40
N SER A 56 -0.61 -14.84 0.70
CA SER A 56 -0.07 -15.11 2.05
C SER A 56 -1.27 -15.37 2.99
N SER A 57 -2.03 -16.42 2.71
CA SER A 57 -2.72 -17.11 3.79
C SER A 57 -1.73 -18.12 4.38
N SER A 58 -1.91 -18.51 5.63
CA SER A 58 -1.08 -19.44 6.42
C SER A 58 -0.84 -20.84 5.82
N LYS A 59 -1.17 -21.05 4.54
CA LYS A 59 -1.02 -22.29 3.77
C LYS A 59 0.18 -22.31 2.81
N TYR A 60 0.87 -21.20 2.56
CA TYR A 60 1.98 -21.16 1.59
C TYR A 60 3.20 -20.42 2.18
N PRO A 61 4.39 -21.04 2.19
CA PRO A 61 5.61 -20.43 2.75
C PRO A 61 6.06 -19.22 1.93
N LEU A 62 6.76 -18.31 2.60
CA LEU A 62 7.35 -17.11 2.01
C LEU A 62 8.51 -17.55 1.10
N THR A 63 8.50 -17.17 -0.18
CA THR A 63 9.52 -17.61 -1.14
C THR A 63 10.85 -16.86 -1.03
N ASP A 64 11.03 -16.01 -0.02
CA ASP A 64 12.21 -15.17 0.18
C ASP A 64 13.07 -15.75 1.32
N PRO A 65 14.14 -16.49 1.01
CA PRO A 65 14.91 -17.22 2.02
C PRO A 65 15.53 -16.33 3.09
N GLU A 66 15.91 -15.09 2.73
CA GLU A 66 16.46 -14.10 3.67
C GLU A 66 15.37 -13.66 4.67
N LEU A 67 14.14 -13.47 4.19
CA LEU A 67 13.01 -13.16 5.06
C LEU A 67 12.60 -14.35 5.94
N GLU A 68 12.66 -15.58 5.42
CA GLU A 68 12.44 -16.77 6.24
C GLU A 68 13.45 -16.82 7.40
N GLU A 69 14.75 -16.66 7.13
CA GLU A 69 15.79 -16.65 8.16
C GLU A 69 15.50 -15.59 9.25
N LEU A 70 15.14 -14.37 8.85
CA LEU A 70 14.74 -13.28 9.76
C LEU A 70 13.54 -13.61 10.67
N LEU A 71 12.60 -14.43 10.18
CA LEU A 71 11.39 -14.80 10.91
C LEU A 71 11.59 -15.99 11.86
N TYR A 72 12.69 -16.74 11.71
CA TYR A 72 13.02 -17.92 12.51
C TYR A 72 14.08 -17.67 13.60
N TYR A 73 14.73 -16.50 13.63
CA TYR A 73 15.67 -16.17 14.72
C TYR A 73 14.98 -16.13 16.10
N GLU A 74 15.62 -16.74 17.10
CA GLU A 74 15.20 -16.61 18.48
C GLU A 74 15.35 -15.16 18.95
N VAL A 75 14.21 -14.59 19.36
CA VAL A 75 14.14 -13.21 19.82
C VAL A 75 14.53 -13.18 21.30
N GLU A 76 15.68 -12.61 21.63
CA GLU A 76 16.05 -12.37 23.03
C GLU A 76 15.00 -11.49 23.69
N LYS A 77 14.47 -11.91 24.84
CA LYS A 77 13.49 -11.09 25.57
C LYS A 77 14.23 -10.02 26.36
N LEU A 78 14.13 -8.76 25.94
CA LEU A 78 14.54 -7.64 26.78
C LEU A 78 13.53 -7.43 27.91
N GLU A 79 14.02 -7.51 29.14
CA GLU A 79 13.27 -7.15 30.34
C GLU A 79 13.61 -5.70 30.71
N GLY A 80 12.59 -4.87 30.96
CA GLY A 80 12.81 -3.49 31.34
C GLY A 80 11.62 -2.56 31.04
N ASP A 81 11.76 -1.31 31.46
CA ASP A 81 10.84 -0.24 31.07
C ASP A 81 11.06 0.11 29.59
N ILE A 82 10.01 -0.03 28.79
CA ILE A 82 10.06 0.17 27.33
C ILE A 82 10.49 1.58 26.92
N TYR A 83 10.25 2.58 27.77
CA TYR A 83 10.59 3.96 27.45
C TYR A 83 12.09 4.17 27.60
N ASN A 84 12.67 3.71 28.73
CA ASN A 84 14.11 3.71 28.95
C ASN A 84 14.84 2.92 27.87
N LEU A 85 14.35 1.70 27.59
CA LEU A 85 14.97 0.83 26.61
C LEU A 85 14.94 1.44 25.20
N SER A 86 13.81 2.05 24.79
CA SER A 86 13.73 2.74 23.51
C SER A 86 14.73 3.90 23.42
N ALA A 87 14.84 4.70 24.48
CA ALA A 87 15.75 5.84 24.54
C ALA A 87 17.23 5.40 24.51
N GLU A 88 17.59 4.38 25.27
CA GLU A 88 18.95 3.83 25.32
C GLU A 88 19.39 3.31 23.95
N ILE A 89 18.56 2.49 23.29
CA ILE A 89 18.87 1.95 21.97
C ILE A 89 19.00 3.08 20.94
N VAL A 90 18.08 4.06 20.96
CA VAL A 90 18.18 5.24 20.08
C VAL A 90 19.49 5.98 20.30
N ILE A 91 19.83 6.32 21.55
CA ILE A 91 21.06 7.06 21.86
C ILE A 91 22.31 6.27 21.42
N GLN A 92 22.33 4.95 21.63
CA GLN A 92 23.44 4.10 21.21
C GLN A 92 23.59 4.08 19.68
N ASN A 93 22.49 3.92 18.94
CA ASN A 93 22.50 3.88 17.48
C ASN A 93 22.85 5.22 16.83
N PHE A 94 22.47 6.34 17.46
CA PHE A 94 22.67 7.69 16.94
C PHE A 94 23.85 8.43 17.61
N LYS A 95 24.71 7.71 18.35
CA LYS A 95 25.80 8.27 19.18
C LYS A 95 26.75 9.23 18.45
N HIS A 96 26.84 9.15 17.11
CA HIS A 96 27.74 9.96 16.29
C HIS A 96 27.03 10.91 15.31
N ARG A 97 25.70 11.04 15.36
CA ARG A 97 24.92 11.84 14.39
C ARG A 97 23.70 12.48 15.04
N TYR A 98 23.48 13.77 14.75
CA TYR A 98 22.19 14.40 15.02
C TYR A 98 21.12 13.81 14.10
N ALA A 99 19.94 13.54 14.64
CA ALA A 99 18.80 13.11 13.84
C ALA A 99 18.03 14.34 13.37
N GLN A 100 17.85 14.54 12.06
CA GLN A 100 17.07 15.68 11.56
C GLN A 100 15.61 15.63 12.02
N LYS A 101 15.08 14.42 12.18
CA LYS A 101 13.72 14.13 12.62
C LYS A 101 13.73 13.10 13.74
N VAL A 102 12.74 13.15 14.61
CA VAL A 102 12.44 12.12 15.61
C VAL A 102 10.96 11.78 15.53
N ILE A 103 10.61 10.50 15.63
CA ILE A 103 9.22 10.05 15.73
C ILE A 103 8.87 9.81 17.20
N ILE A 104 7.71 10.30 17.62
CA ILE A 104 7.13 10.05 18.94
C ILE A 104 5.83 9.27 18.76
N ALA A 105 5.75 8.10 19.40
CA ALA A 105 4.56 7.27 19.41
C ALA A 105 4.22 6.79 20.83
N ARG A 106 2.99 6.30 21.01
CA ARG A 106 2.53 5.77 22.29
C ARG A 106 3.21 4.43 22.61
N GLY A 107 3.72 4.29 23.84
CA GLY A 107 4.46 3.08 24.25
C GLY A 107 3.60 1.93 24.78
N ASP A 108 2.53 2.22 25.52
CA ASP A 108 1.67 1.19 26.14
C ASP A 108 0.65 0.57 25.18
N ILE A 109 0.37 1.24 24.06
CA ILE A 109 -0.40 0.73 22.92
C ILE A 109 0.39 1.00 21.65
N ILE A 110 1.09 -0.02 21.16
CA ILE A 110 2.13 0.09 20.12
C ILE A 110 1.59 0.18 18.69
N ASN A 111 0.27 0.15 18.47
CA ASN A 111 -0.32 0.12 17.12
C ASN A 111 0.20 1.25 16.21
N ASP A 112 0.24 2.48 16.72
CA ASP A 112 0.70 3.64 15.95
C ASP A 112 2.21 3.57 15.70
N ALA A 113 2.97 3.08 16.68
CA ALA A 113 4.41 2.86 16.54
C ALA A 113 4.72 1.79 15.48
N MET A 114 3.99 0.67 15.49
CA MET A 114 4.15 -0.40 14.50
C MET A 114 3.81 0.07 13.09
N ALA A 115 2.76 0.89 12.92
CA ALA A 115 2.38 1.40 11.60
C ALA A 115 3.50 2.27 10.98
N ILE A 116 4.10 3.17 11.76
CA ILE A 116 5.17 4.08 11.27
C ILE A 116 6.55 3.42 11.14
N ALA A 117 6.74 2.26 11.76
CA ALA A 117 8.02 1.57 11.83
C ALA A 117 8.76 1.40 10.48
N SER A 118 8.05 0.91 9.45
CA SER A 118 8.67 0.67 8.14
C SER A 118 9.08 1.97 7.46
N TYR A 119 8.34 3.06 7.70
CA TYR A 119 8.70 4.39 7.22
C TYR A 119 9.92 4.93 7.96
N ALA A 120 9.95 4.78 9.30
CA ALA A 120 11.09 5.17 10.12
C ALA A 120 12.37 4.44 9.68
N LYS A 121 12.26 3.13 9.40
CA LYS A 121 13.37 2.33 8.84
C LYS A 121 13.80 2.81 7.46
N LYS A 122 12.85 3.13 6.58
CA LYS A 122 13.12 3.61 5.22
C LYS A 122 13.87 4.94 5.22
N GLU A 123 13.50 5.86 6.10
CA GLU A 123 14.01 7.23 6.16
C GLU A 123 15.12 7.44 7.21
N ASP A 124 15.55 6.37 7.89
CA ASP A 124 16.57 6.43 8.95
C ASP A 124 16.20 7.41 10.10
N ILE A 125 14.95 7.29 10.58
CA ILE A 125 14.38 8.15 11.64
C ILE A 125 14.22 7.34 12.94
N PRO A 126 14.74 7.80 14.09
CA PRO A 126 14.55 7.12 15.36
C PRO A 126 13.11 7.24 15.85
N ILE A 127 12.59 6.16 16.44
CA ILE A 127 11.32 6.14 17.16
C ILE A 127 11.59 6.14 18.66
N LEU A 128 10.98 7.09 19.36
CA LEU A 128 10.96 7.17 20.81
C LEU A 128 9.51 7.06 21.33
N LEU A 129 9.36 6.51 22.53
CA LEU A 129 8.05 6.23 23.10
C LEU A 129 7.65 7.28 24.14
N ALA A 130 6.35 7.59 24.20
CA ALA A 130 5.74 8.46 25.20
C ALA A 130 4.43 7.88 25.74
N LYS A 131 3.94 8.46 26.84
CA LYS A 131 2.63 8.13 27.44
C LYS A 131 1.60 9.16 26.98
N PRO A 132 0.28 8.86 27.04
CA PRO A 132 -0.76 9.79 26.59
C PRO A 132 -0.66 11.17 27.24
N ASP A 133 -0.47 11.23 28.56
CA ASP A 133 -0.48 12.48 29.32
C ASP A 133 0.89 12.88 29.87
N GLY A 134 1.97 12.23 29.41
CA GLY A 134 3.30 12.49 29.92
C GLY A 134 4.41 11.94 29.04
N ILE A 135 5.53 12.65 29.04
CA ILE A 135 6.75 12.21 28.37
C ILE A 135 7.76 11.73 29.42
N PRO A 136 8.24 10.48 29.35
CA PRO A 136 9.27 9.96 30.24
C PRO A 136 10.56 10.79 30.14
N ASN A 137 11.31 10.86 31.25
CA ASN A 137 12.58 11.60 31.27
C ASN A 137 13.60 10.99 30.29
N ALA A 138 13.71 9.67 30.20
CA ALA A 138 14.61 9.02 29.24
C ALA A 138 14.30 9.42 27.78
N THR A 139 13.02 9.53 27.43
CA THR A 139 12.59 10.02 26.11
C THR A 139 13.06 11.45 25.87
N LEU A 140 12.95 12.35 26.85
CA LEU A 140 13.42 13.73 26.74
C LEU A 140 14.93 13.82 26.61
N GLU A 141 15.67 13.08 27.45
CA GLU A 141 17.12 13.05 27.39
C GLU A 141 17.62 12.55 26.02
N ALA A 142 16.91 11.59 25.42
CA ALA A 142 17.20 11.14 24.06
C ALA A 142 16.93 12.24 23.03
N ILE A 143 15.78 12.94 23.10
CA ILE A 143 15.47 14.06 22.20
C ILE A 143 16.52 15.17 22.33
N GLU A 144 16.91 15.52 23.55
CA GLU A 144 17.94 16.52 23.83
C GLU A 144 19.26 16.15 23.19
N LYS A 145 19.72 14.90 23.34
CA LYS A 145 20.97 14.43 22.71
C LYS A 145 20.89 14.41 21.18
N LEU A 146 19.73 14.12 20.61
CA LEU A 146 19.53 14.06 19.15
C LEU A 146 19.42 15.42 18.48
N HIS A 147 18.97 16.45 19.22
CA HIS A 147 18.71 17.81 18.73
C HIS A 147 17.92 17.86 17.39
N PRO A 148 16.69 17.29 17.32
CA PRO A 148 15.94 17.24 16.09
C PRO A 148 15.47 18.62 15.61
N ARG A 149 15.29 18.77 14.29
CA ARG A 149 14.63 19.96 13.71
C ARG A 149 13.11 19.78 13.64
N GLU A 150 12.68 18.54 13.46
CA GLU A 150 11.27 18.16 13.34
C GLU A 150 10.96 16.97 14.26
N ILE A 151 9.80 17.01 14.91
CA ILE A 151 9.27 15.92 15.72
C ILE A 151 7.95 15.49 15.09
N ILE A 152 7.89 14.22 14.69
CA ILE A 152 6.71 13.60 14.09
C ILE A 152 5.97 12.85 15.19
N ILE A 153 4.81 13.33 15.61
CA ILE A 153 3.92 12.60 16.52
C ILE A 153 3.03 11.68 15.68
N VAL A 154 2.98 10.39 16.02
CA VAL A 154 2.07 9.44 15.38
C VAL A 154 0.97 9.02 16.35
N GLY A 155 -0.27 9.13 15.90
CA GLY A 155 -1.48 8.92 16.68
C GLY A 155 -2.18 10.23 17.05
N GLY A 156 -3.50 10.14 17.28
CA GLY A 156 -4.33 11.30 17.65
C GLY A 156 -4.08 11.79 19.08
N GLU A 157 -4.83 12.80 19.53
CA GLU A 157 -4.67 13.39 20.87
C GLU A 157 -4.95 12.39 22.01
N LYS A 158 -5.77 11.35 21.78
CA LYS A 158 -5.98 10.27 22.75
C LYS A 158 -4.76 9.35 22.91
N ALA A 159 -3.89 9.29 21.90
CA ALA A 159 -2.67 8.50 21.93
C ALA A 159 -1.52 9.29 22.55
N ILE A 160 -1.34 10.54 22.09
CA ILE A 160 -0.37 11.51 22.60
C ILE A 160 -1.08 12.84 22.78
N GLY A 161 -1.37 13.21 24.04
CA GLY A 161 -2.16 14.37 24.39
C GLY A 161 -1.47 15.70 24.12
N LYS A 162 -2.27 16.77 24.04
CA LYS A 162 -1.78 18.11 23.71
C LYS A 162 -0.73 18.63 24.71
N LYS A 163 -0.78 18.21 25.98
CA LYS A 163 0.25 18.53 26.98
C LYS A 163 1.63 17.99 26.60
N VAL A 164 1.69 16.77 26.05
CA VAL A 164 2.95 16.16 25.58
C VAL A 164 3.42 16.89 24.34
N GLU A 165 2.52 17.16 23.39
CA GLU A 165 2.82 17.93 22.18
C GLU A 165 3.42 19.31 22.49
N ASN A 166 2.76 20.11 23.33
CA ASN A 166 3.23 21.44 23.72
C ASN A 166 4.62 21.39 24.40
N ARG A 167 4.92 20.30 25.12
CA ARG A 167 6.25 20.12 25.72
C ARG A 167 7.30 19.83 24.64
N LEU A 168 6.94 19.06 23.62
CA LEU A 168 7.80 18.70 22.49
C LEU A 168 8.10 19.89 21.56
N GLU A 169 7.23 20.89 21.48
CA GLU A 169 7.45 22.12 20.68
C GLU A 169 8.74 22.87 21.05
N ASN A 170 9.23 22.71 22.29
CA ASN A 170 10.51 23.30 22.73
C ASN A 170 11.74 22.66 22.08
N PHE A 171 11.59 21.49 21.46
CA PHE A 171 12.70 20.70 20.92
C PHE A 171 12.73 20.67 19.38
N GLY A 172 11.65 21.06 18.71
CA GLY A 172 11.58 21.06 17.25
C GLY A 172 10.18 21.35 16.71
N LYS A 173 10.08 21.54 15.39
CA LYS A 173 8.80 21.74 14.73
C LYS A 173 7.95 20.47 14.82
N ILE A 174 6.71 20.59 15.27
CA ILE A 174 5.80 19.45 15.38
C ILE A 174 5.05 19.21 14.07
N THR A 175 5.01 17.95 13.65
CA THR A 175 4.09 17.42 12.65
C THR A 175 3.33 16.24 13.27
N ARG A 176 2.01 16.16 13.11
CA ARG A 176 1.21 15.04 13.63
C ARG A 176 0.61 14.23 12.48
N ILE A 177 0.78 12.90 12.54
CA ILE A 177 0.22 11.95 11.59
C ILE A 177 -0.78 11.07 12.36
N TYR A 178 -2.05 11.16 12.00
CA TYR A 178 -3.12 10.46 12.70
C TYR A 178 -4.36 10.36 11.84
N GLY A 179 -5.19 9.35 12.12
CA GLY A 179 -6.58 9.33 11.70
C GLY A 179 -7.52 9.10 12.88
N GLU A 180 -8.80 8.89 12.59
CA GLU A 180 -9.84 8.75 13.62
C GLU A 180 -9.64 7.49 14.47
N ASP A 181 -9.08 6.44 13.87
CA ASP A 181 -8.69 5.22 14.56
C ASP A 181 -7.34 4.67 14.05
N ARG A 182 -7.01 3.43 14.46
CA ARG A 182 -5.75 2.76 14.10
C ARG A 182 -5.67 2.39 12.62
N TYR A 183 -6.80 2.10 11.99
CA TYR A 183 -6.87 1.76 10.57
C TYR A 183 -6.60 3.02 9.76
N SER A 184 -7.26 4.12 10.14
CA SER A 184 -7.05 5.44 9.55
C SER A 184 -5.61 5.92 9.72
N THR A 185 -5.07 5.78 10.92
CA THR A 185 -3.67 6.15 11.22
C THR A 185 -2.71 5.32 10.38
N SER A 186 -2.94 4.02 10.20
CA SER A 186 -2.12 3.18 9.32
C SER A 186 -2.15 3.64 7.86
N VAL A 187 -3.30 4.13 7.38
CA VAL A 187 -3.44 4.70 6.02
C VAL A 187 -2.75 6.05 5.90
N GLU A 188 -2.85 6.94 6.89
CA GLU A 188 -2.14 8.22 6.88
C GLU A 188 -0.62 8.02 6.86
N VAL A 189 -0.12 7.04 7.61
CA VAL A 189 1.28 6.61 7.51
C VAL A 189 1.61 6.04 6.14
N ALA A 190 0.74 5.17 5.60
CA ALA A 190 0.96 4.54 4.29
C ALA A 190 1.05 5.57 3.15
N LYS A 191 0.32 6.69 3.24
CA LYS A 191 0.40 7.80 2.27
C LYS A 191 1.76 8.48 2.19
N LEU A 192 2.63 8.31 3.20
CA LEU A 192 4.02 8.79 3.13
C LEU A 192 4.84 8.05 2.04
N PHE A 193 4.42 6.84 1.67
CA PHE A 193 5.03 6.07 0.59
C PHE A 193 4.38 6.43 -0.74
N LYS A 194 5.07 7.23 -1.56
CA LYS A 194 4.56 7.63 -2.87
C LYS A 194 4.60 6.46 -3.87
N LYS A 195 3.43 5.92 -4.22
CA LYS A 195 3.26 4.83 -5.21
C LYS A 195 4.13 3.60 -4.87
N PRO A 196 3.84 2.93 -3.75
CA PRO A 196 4.64 1.80 -3.28
C PRO A 196 4.53 0.61 -4.24
N GLU A 197 5.61 -0.15 -4.40
CA GLU A 197 5.61 -1.40 -5.18
C GLU A 197 4.96 -2.56 -4.43
N ARG A 198 5.02 -2.51 -3.10
CA ARG A 198 4.50 -3.52 -2.19
C ARG A 198 3.65 -2.87 -1.11
N ILE A 199 2.64 -3.56 -0.61
CA ILE A 199 1.87 -3.18 0.57
C ILE A 199 1.73 -4.41 1.46
N VAL A 200 2.06 -4.29 2.74
CA VAL A 200 1.82 -5.34 3.72
C VAL A 200 0.58 -4.98 4.54
N ILE A 201 -0.32 -5.93 4.71
CA ILE A 201 -1.57 -5.79 5.43
C ILE A 201 -1.61 -6.78 6.60
N THR A 202 -2.01 -6.32 7.77
CA THR A 202 -2.18 -7.18 8.96
C THR A 202 -3.41 -6.82 9.79
N ASP A 203 -3.75 -7.63 10.79
CA ASP A 203 -4.89 -7.37 11.68
C ASP A 203 -4.60 -6.18 12.61
N GLY A 204 -5.39 -5.11 12.53
CA GLY A 204 -5.21 -3.92 13.36
C GLY A 204 -5.51 -4.14 14.83
N ARG A 205 -6.32 -5.14 15.21
CA ARG A 205 -6.60 -5.44 16.62
C ARG A 205 -5.44 -6.16 17.27
N SER A 206 -4.75 -7.02 16.51
CA SER A 206 -3.54 -7.73 16.93
C SER A 206 -2.49 -7.75 15.79
N PRO A 207 -1.78 -6.63 15.54
CA PRO A 207 -0.87 -6.53 14.41
C PRO A 207 0.23 -7.58 14.45
N SER A 208 0.45 -8.25 13.32
CA SER A 208 1.50 -9.26 13.21
C SER A 208 2.87 -8.63 13.24
N LEU A 209 3.72 -9.18 14.09
CA LEU A 209 5.11 -8.83 14.14
C LEU A 209 5.86 -9.27 12.88
N LYS A 210 5.44 -10.39 12.25
CA LYS A 210 6.00 -10.85 10.97
C LYS A 210 5.69 -9.86 9.86
N ALA A 211 4.46 -9.33 9.85
CA ALA A 211 4.05 -8.28 8.91
C ALA A 211 4.91 -7.02 9.06
N LEU A 212 5.19 -6.63 10.30
CA LEU A 212 6.06 -5.50 10.60
C LEU A 212 7.49 -5.71 10.06
N VAL A 213 8.11 -6.87 10.33
CA VAL A 213 9.44 -7.21 9.81
C VAL A 213 9.45 -7.17 8.29
N MET A 214 8.46 -7.81 7.66
CA MET A 214 8.33 -7.84 6.20
C MET A 214 8.19 -6.42 5.62
N ALA A 215 7.35 -5.57 6.22
CA ALA A 215 7.16 -4.20 5.76
C ALA A 215 8.45 -3.37 5.89
N ALA A 216 9.20 -3.55 6.98
CA ALA A 216 10.48 -2.88 7.19
C ALA A 216 11.58 -3.38 6.24
N TYR A 217 11.63 -4.69 5.99
CA TYR A 217 12.55 -5.32 5.04
C TYR A 217 12.32 -4.81 3.61
N TYR A 218 11.07 -4.84 3.15
CA TYR A 218 10.69 -4.31 1.84
C TYR A 218 10.58 -2.78 1.79
N ARG A 219 10.78 -2.08 2.91
CA ARG A 219 10.65 -0.62 3.04
C ARG A 219 9.32 -0.10 2.46
N CYS A 220 8.23 -0.79 2.79
CA CYS A 220 6.92 -0.54 2.24
C CYS A 220 5.85 -0.30 3.33
N PRO A 221 4.64 0.20 2.97
CA PRO A 221 3.60 0.46 3.94
C PRO A 221 3.13 -0.79 4.70
N LEU A 222 2.87 -0.61 5.99
CA LEU A 222 2.09 -1.55 6.82
C LEU A 222 0.70 -0.97 7.07
N VAL A 223 -0.34 -1.65 6.56
CA VAL A 223 -1.74 -1.20 6.64
C VAL A 223 -2.57 -2.17 7.48
N TYR A 224 -3.54 -1.65 8.22
CA TYR A 224 -4.36 -2.45 9.13
C TYR A 224 -5.76 -2.74 8.59
N VAL A 225 -6.23 -3.96 8.82
CA VAL A 225 -7.61 -4.44 8.57
C VAL A 225 -8.11 -5.24 9.77
N HIS A 226 -9.36 -5.71 9.80
CA HIS A 226 -9.81 -6.64 10.86
C HIS A 226 -10.79 -7.69 10.35
N CYS A 227 -12.04 -7.67 10.81
CA CYS A 227 -13.11 -8.53 10.28
C CYS A 227 -13.52 -8.13 8.86
N ASP A 228 -13.20 -6.89 8.47
CA ASP A 228 -13.46 -6.34 7.15
C ASP A 228 -12.34 -5.37 6.77
N ILE A 229 -12.44 -4.82 5.55
CA ILE A 229 -11.58 -3.76 5.02
C ILE A 229 -12.28 -2.42 5.28
N PRO A 230 -11.73 -1.54 6.13
CA PRO A 230 -12.28 -0.20 6.32
C PRO A 230 -12.28 0.59 5.01
N GLY A 231 -13.30 1.43 4.79
CA GLY A 231 -13.47 2.14 3.51
C GLY A 231 -12.28 3.03 3.11
N GLU A 232 -11.56 3.58 4.09
CA GLU A 232 -10.32 4.33 3.85
C GLU A 232 -9.15 3.45 3.39
N VAL A 233 -9.08 2.22 3.90
CA VAL A 233 -8.10 1.21 3.48
C VAL A 233 -8.44 0.77 2.06
N GLU A 234 -9.70 0.47 1.79
CA GLU A 234 -10.18 0.15 0.44
C GLU A 234 -9.82 1.24 -0.56
N LYS A 235 -10.12 2.50 -0.23
CA LYS A 235 -9.74 3.65 -1.07
C LYS A 235 -8.22 3.74 -1.27
N TYR A 236 -7.44 3.55 -0.21
CA TYR A 236 -5.98 3.57 -0.30
C TYR A 236 -5.43 2.47 -1.22
N LEU A 237 -5.94 1.24 -1.10
CA LEU A 237 -5.56 0.11 -1.94
C LEU A 237 -5.95 0.36 -3.40
N HIS A 238 -7.13 0.91 -3.64
CA HIS A 238 -7.56 1.33 -4.97
C HIS A 238 -6.60 2.36 -5.60
N ASP A 239 -6.28 3.43 -4.87
CA ASP A 239 -5.45 4.54 -5.35
C ASP A 239 -3.97 4.11 -5.58
N ASN A 240 -3.54 3.05 -4.90
CA ASN A 240 -2.21 2.47 -4.99
C ASN A 240 -2.19 1.06 -5.60
N ARG A 241 -3.21 0.69 -6.37
CA ARG A 241 -3.28 -0.63 -7.04
C ARG A 241 -2.20 -0.82 -8.11
N LEU A 242 -1.66 0.29 -8.64
CA LEU A 242 -0.53 0.29 -9.56
C LEU A 242 0.64 1.11 -9.05
N THR A 243 1.84 0.66 -9.40
CA THR A 243 3.11 1.37 -9.22
C THR A 243 3.26 2.54 -10.19
N LYS A 244 4.37 3.29 -10.09
CA LYS A 244 4.67 4.41 -11.01
C LYS A 244 4.77 3.98 -12.48
N ASP A 245 5.23 2.76 -12.72
CA ASP A 245 5.43 2.20 -14.06
C ASP A 245 4.22 1.40 -14.55
N PHE A 246 3.05 1.63 -13.95
CA PHE A 246 1.78 0.97 -14.29
C PHE A 246 1.77 -0.55 -14.10
N ARG A 247 2.66 -1.08 -13.24
CA ARG A 247 2.64 -2.49 -12.83
C ARG A 247 1.70 -2.70 -11.65
N PRO A 248 1.04 -3.86 -11.51
CA PRO A 248 0.27 -4.17 -10.31
C PRO A 248 1.13 -4.08 -9.06
N THR A 249 0.60 -3.43 -8.02
CA THR A 249 1.22 -3.39 -6.70
C THR A 249 1.08 -4.75 -6.03
N GLU A 250 2.16 -5.28 -5.48
CA GLU A 250 2.13 -6.54 -4.74
C GLU A 250 1.52 -6.31 -3.35
N ILE A 251 0.55 -7.14 -2.97
CA ILE A 251 -0.13 -7.03 -1.66
C ILE A 251 0.05 -8.31 -0.88
N PHE A 252 0.63 -8.17 0.31
CA PHE A 252 0.86 -9.25 1.26
C PHE A 252 -0.16 -9.14 2.39
N LEU A 253 -1.00 -10.16 2.55
CA LEU A 253 -1.86 -10.31 3.71
C LEU A 253 -1.11 -11.15 4.73
N VAL A 254 -0.92 -10.71 5.97
CA VAL A 254 -0.09 -11.43 6.95
C VAL A 254 -0.85 -11.57 8.26
N GLU A 255 -1.12 -12.84 8.62
CA GLU A 255 -1.89 -13.24 9.79
C GLU A 255 -3.26 -12.53 9.89
N THR A 256 -3.86 -12.26 8.73
CA THR A 256 -5.23 -11.74 8.60
C THR A 256 -6.24 -12.87 8.48
N LYS A 257 -7.52 -12.52 8.60
CA LYS A 257 -8.62 -13.45 8.30
C LYS A 257 -8.57 -13.91 6.84
N PRO A 258 -8.67 -15.22 6.54
CA PRO A 258 -8.59 -15.74 5.17
C PRO A 258 -9.61 -15.14 4.21
N GLU A 259 -10.81 -14.81 4.70
CA GLU A 259 -11.92 -14.27 3.92
C GLU A 259 -11.63 -12.89 3.32
N LEU A 260 -10.64 -12.16 3.84
CA LEU A 260 -10.25 -10.86 3.28
C LEU A 260 -9.49 -11.00 1.96
N THR A 261 -8.95 -12.19 1.66
CA THR A 261 -8.18 -12.45 0.45
C THR A 261 -8.98 -12.10 -0.80
N ASP A 262 -10.22 -12.59 -0.90
CA ASP A 262 -11.08 -12.35 -2.05
C ASP A 262 -11.53 -10.89 -2.11
N LYS A 263 -11.82 -10.26 -0.97
CA LYS A 263 -12.16 -8.82 -0.92
C LYS A 263 -11.03 -7.92 -1.42
N VAL A 264 -9.80 -8.17 -0.97
CA VAL A 264 -8.62 -7.42 -1.43
C VAL A 264 -8.39 -7.67 -2.93
N ARG A 265 -8.54 -8.91 -3.38
CA ARG A 265 -8.48 -9.26 -4.81
C ARG A 265 -9.44 -8.42 -5.63
N ASP A 266 -10.69 -8.35 -5.19
CA ASP A 266 -11.75 -7.67 -5.92
C ASP A 266 -11.50 -6.17 -5.97
N ILE A 267 -11.02 -5.54 -4.88
CA ILE A 267 -10.64 -4.11 -4.86
C ILE A 267 -9.52 -3.82 -5.86
N VAL A 268 -8.49 -4.67 -5.91
CA VAL A 268 -7.34 -4.46 -6.81
C VAL A 268 -7.75 -4.73 -8.27
N LYS A 269 -8.54 -5.78 -8.52
CA LYS A 269 -8.96 -6.19 -9.87
C LYS A 269 -10.01 -5.27 -10.48
N SER A 270 -11.04 -4.89 -9.71
CA SER A 270 -12.22 -4.15 -10.22
C SER A 270 -11.87 -2.80 -10.86
N TYR A 271 -10.69 -2.26 -10.59
CA TYR A 271 -10.26 -0.96 -11.11
C TYR A 271 -8.92 -1.01 -11.88
N ALA A 272 -8.30 -2.18 -12.04
CA ALA A 272 -7.05 -2.35 -12.77
C ALA A 272 -7.29 -2.20 -14.29
N TRP A 273 -7.02 -0.99 -14.82
CA TRP A 273 -6.66 -0.66 -16.21
C TRP A 273 -7.16 -1.65 -17.26
N GLY A 274 -8.34 -1.41 -17.80
CA GLY A 274 -8.73 -2.07 -19.02
C GLY A 274 -8.01 -1.54 -20.23
N GLY A 275 -8.35 -2.14 -21.36
CA GLY A 275 -7.73 -1.85 -22.63
C GLY A 275 -7.99 -0.42 -23.13
N LYS A 276 -7.24 -0.04 -24.16
CA LYS A 276 -7.43 1.19 -24.92
C LYS A 276 -8.36 0.93 -26.09
N LEU A 277 -9.44 1.68 -26.19
CA LEU A 277 -10.29 1.71 -27.37
C LEU A 277 -9.92 2.90 -28.25
N LYS A 278 -9.51 2.65 -29.50
CA LYS A 278 -9.45 3.67 -30.54
C LYS A 278 -10.74 3.61 -31.35
N LEU A 279 -11.56 4.66 -31.25
CA LEU A 279 -12.86 4.71 -31.93
C LEU A 279 -12.78 5.55 -33.20
N TYR A 280 -13.21 4.95 -34.30
CA TYR A 280 -13.48 5.62 -35.56
C TYR A 280 -14.95 5.50 -35.89
N VAL A 281 -15.51 6.53 -36.50
CA VAL A 281 -16.87 6.51 -37.03
C VAL A 281 -16.81 6.86 -38.50
N GLU A 282 -17.35 5.99 -39.33
CA GLU A 282 -17.47 6.16 -40.77
C GLU A 282 -18.91 6.54 -41.11
N ASN A 283 -19.06 7.66 -41.80
CA ASN A 283 -20.35 8.09 -42.31
C ASN A 283 -20.55 7.54 -43.74
N VAL A 284 -21.52 6.66 -43.89
CA VAL A 284 -21.91 6.05 -45.18
C VAL A 284 -23.21 6.64 -45.74
N ASP A 285 -23.79 7.61 -45.04
CA ASP A 285 -24.94 8.37 -45.47
C ASP A 285 -24.53 9.49 -46.43
N ASP A 286 -25.47 9.98 -47.26
CA ASP A 286 -25.23 11.07 -48.21
C ASP A 286 -25.32 12.48 -47.59
N ASP A 287 -25.66 12.57 -46.30
CA ASP A 287 -25.63 13.82 -45.53
C ASP A 287 -24.41 13.95 -44.60
N ASP A 288 -24.04 15.19 -44.27
CA ASP A 288 -23.12 15.48 -43.17
C ASP A 288 -23.82 15.23 -41.82
N LEU A 289 -23.33 14.27 -41.04
CA LEU A 289 -24.00 13.83 -39.81
C LEU A 289 -23.34 14.39 -38.55
N TYR A 290 -24.17 14.90 -37.63
CA TYR A 290 -23.75 15.08 -36.23
C TYR A 290 -23.91 13.76 -35.49
N VAL A 291 -22.78 13.17 -35.10
CA VAL A 291 -22.75 11.83 -34.52
C VAL A 291 -22.29 11.88 -33.07
N ASP A 292 -23.14 11.35 -32.19
CA ASP A 292 -22.87 11.15 -30.77
C ASP A 292 -22.45 9.69 -30.53
N ALA A 293 -21.22 9.49 -30.06
CA ALA A 293 -20.74 8.21 -29.57
C ALA A 293 -20.79 8.17 -28.04
N PHE A 294 -21.59 7.26 -27.49
CA PHE A 294 -21.67 6.95 -26.07
C PHE A 294 -20.85 5.69 -25.79
N ILE A 295 -19.93 5.76 -24.84
CA ILE A 295 -19.15 4.62 -24.35
C ILE A 295 -19.44 4.52 -22.86
N ASP A 296 -20.26 3.55 -22.47
CA ASP A 296 -20.87 3.46 -21.14
C ASP A 296 -21.53 4.78 -20.70
N LYS A 297 -20.86 5.57 -19.84
CA LYS A 297 -21.33 6.87 -19.32
C LYS A 297 -20.64 8.09 -19.96
N MET A 298 -19.63 7.86 -20.81
CA MET A 298 -18.93 8.92 -21.54
C MET A 298 -19.63 9.18 -22.87
N MET A 299 -19.60 10.43 -23.32
CA MET A 299 -20.17 10.84 -24.60
C MET A 299 -19.17 11.72 -25.33
N LYS A 300 -19.07 11.52 -26.65
CA LYS A 300 -18.35 12.41 -27.54
C LYS A 300 -19.15 12.65 -28.81
N ALA A 301 -19.30 13.92 -29.17
CA ALA A 301 -19.98 14.37 -30.37
C ALA A 301 -18.97 14.93 -31.38
N GLU A 302 -19.09 14.56 -32.64
CA GLU A 302 -18.32 15.14 -33.74
C GLU A 302 -19.19 15.24 -35.00
N LEU A 303 -18.90 16.23 -35.83
CA LEU A 303 -19.41 16.28 -37.20
C LEU A 303 -18.60 15.30 -38.06
N VAL A 304 -19.29 14.37 -38.71
CA VAL A 304 -18.70 13.39 -39.63
C VAL A 304 -19.26 13.67 -41.02
N ARG A 305 -18.38 14.13 -41.92
CA ARG A 305 -18.79 14.46 -43.29
C ARG A 305 -19.26 13.24 -44.06
N GLU A 306 -20.11 13.45 -45.05
CA GLU A 306 -20.49 12.42 -46.03
C GLU A 306 -19.25 11.65 -46.51
N ASN A 307 -19.37 10.32 -46.57
CA ASN A 307 -18.32 9.40 -47.05
C ASN A 307 -16.95 9.56 -46.35
N ALA A 308 -16.94 10.03 -45.10
CA ALA A 308 -15.72 10.26 -44.34
C ALA A 308 -15.66 9.42 -43.06
N THR A 309 -14.44 9.02 -42.70
CA THR A 309 -14.14 8.40 -41.40
C THR A 309 -13.49 9.41 -40.47
N LYS A 310 -14.06 9.58 -39.28
CA LYS A 310 -13.58 10.50 -38.24
C LYS A 310 -13.04 9.71 -37.05
N PHE A 311 -11.87 10.10 -36.55
CA PHE A 311 -11.33 9.58 -35.29
C PHE A 311 -11.96 10.30 -34.10
N PHE A 312 -12.68 9.55 -33.27
CA PHE A 312 -13.34 10.08 -32.08
C PHE A 312 -12.38 10.11 -30.88
N GLY A 313 -11.35 9.27 -30.84
CA GLY A 313 -10.32 9.37 -29.81
C GLY A 313 -9.86 8.03 -29.29
N THR A 314 -8.95 8.11 -28.31
CA THR A 314 -8.52 6.95 -27.52
C THR A 314 -9.16 7.03 -26.15
N PHE A 315 -9.90 5.99 -25.78
CA PHE A 315 -10.60 5.87 -24.51
C PHE A 315 -9.93 4.77 -23.69
N ASN A 316 -9.61 5.06 -22.44
CA ASN A 316 -9.14 4.05 -21.49
C ASN A 316 -10.38 3.48 -20.79
N LEU A 317 -10.66 2.20 -21.01
CA LEU A 317 -11.84 1.53 -20.44
C LEU A 317 -11.39 0.55 -19.34
N SER A 318 -12.34 -0.03 -18.61
CA SER A 318 -12.06 -1.12 -17.65
C SER A 318 -11.95 -2.47 -18.37
N VAL A 319 -11.46 -3.50 -17.67
CA VAL A 319 -11.49 -4.87 -18.22
C VAL A 319 -12.94 -5.35 -18.19
N GLY A 320 -13.38 -6.02 -19.25
CA GLY A 320 -14.72 -6.61 -19.33
C GLY A 320 -15.56 -6.10 -20.49
N ASN A 321 -16.87 -6.27 -20.38
CA ASN A 321 -17.81 -5.95 -21.45
C ASN A 321 -18.19 -4.48 -21.43
N HIS A 322 -18.14 -3.85 -22.59
CA HIS A 322 -18.52 -2.46 -22.81
C HIS A 322 -19.54 -2.38 -23.93
N THR A 323 -20.50 -1.46 -23.78
CA THR A 323 -21.47 -1.15 -24.81
C THR A 323 -21.19 0.25 -25.36
N ILE A 324 -21.06 0.31 -26.67
CA ILE A 324 -20.86 1.54 -27.43
C ILE A 324 -22.15 1.79 -28.20
N LYS A 325 -22.75 2.96 -27.99
CA LYS A 325 -23.92 3.41 -28.73
C LYS A 325 -23.53 4.56 -29.63
N LEU A 326 -23.76 4.40 -30.92
CA LEU A 326 -23.72 5.49 -31.89
C LEU A 326 -25.13 6.03 -32.05
N ARG A 327 -25.30 7.36 -32.02
CA ARG A 327 -26.56 8.03 -32.35
C ARG A 327 -26.28 9.16 -33.32
N TRP A 328 -27.08 9.29 -34.36
CA TRP A 328 -26.97 10.40 -35.32
C TRP A 328 -28.35 10.90 -35.75
N PHE A 329 -28.40 12.14 -36.19
CA PHE A 329 -29.59 12.74 -36.80
C PHE A 329 -29.39 12.79 -38.31
N ASP A 330 -30.38 12.28 -39.03
CA ASP A 330 -30.42 12.26 -40.48
C ASP A 330 -31.32 13.41 -40.98
N PRO A 331 -30.77 14.38 -41.72
CA PRO A 331 -31.53 15.51 -42.25
C PRO A 331 -32.58 15.11 -43.30
N THR A 332 -32.33 14.06 -44.07
CA THR A 332 -33.19 13.61 -45.17
C THR A 332 -34.46 12.95 -44.64
N THR A 333 -34.34 12.07 -43.65
CA THR A 333 -35.52 11.44 -43.02
C THR A 333 -36.09 12.26 -41.87
N ASN A 334 -35.33 13.23 -41.35
CA ASN A 334 -35.65 14.03 -40.17
C ASN A 334 -35.88 13.18 -38.90
N GLU A 335 -35.12 12.08 -38.79
CA GLU A 335 -35.19 11.12 -37.67
C GLU A 335 -33.82 10.95 -36.97
N PHE A 336 -33.85 10.37 -35.77
CA PHE A 336 -32.65 9.93 -35.07
C PHE A 336 -32.49 8.42 -35.21
N TYR A 337 -31.28 8.01 -35.57
CA TYR A 337 -30.89 6.61 -35.64
C TYR A 337 -29.91 6.25 -34.53
N GLU A 338 -29.92 4.98 -34.12
CA GLU A 338 -29.04 4.44 -33.10
C GLU A 338 -28.47 3.07 -33.51
N LYS A 339 -27.20 2.83 -33.16
CA LYS A 339 -26.52 1.55 -33.37
C LYS A 339 -25.70 1.17 -32.16
N TYR A 340 -25.78 -0.10 -31.76
CA TYR A 340 -25.11 -0.61 -30.57
C TYR A 340 -24.00 -1.59 -30.96
N HIS A 341 -22.88 -1.51 -30.27
CA HIS A 341 -21.74 -2.40 -30.45
C HIS A 341 -21.19 -2.83 -29.10
N ASN A 342 -21.03 -4.13 -28.90
CA ASN A 342 -20.50 -4.69 -27.66
C ASN A 342 -19.09 -5.18 -27.88
N ILE A 343 -18.17 -4.78 -27.00
CA ILE A 343 -16.79 -5.25 -27.00
C ILE A 343 -16.44 -5.84 -25.64
N THR A 344 -15.51 -6.79 -25.62
CA THR A 344 -14.90 -7.29 -24.39
C THR A 344 -13.43 -6.91 -24.41
N LEU A 345 -12.97 -6.19 -23.39
CA LEU A 345 -11.58 -5.77 -23.28
C LEU A 345 -10.83 -6.60 -22.25
N SER A 346 -9.66 -7.08 -22.64
CA SER A 346 -8.68 -7.74 -21.78
C SER A 346 -7.66 -6.73 -21.20
N PRO A 347 -6.95 -7.08 -20.12
CA PRO A 347 -5.94 -6.19 -19.53
C PRO A 347 -4.86 -5.80 -20.54
N GLY A 348 -4.59 -4.49 -20.68
CA GLY A 348 -3.55 -3.96 -21.58
C GLY A 348 -3.85 -4.08 -23.08
N GLU A 349 -5.01 -4.60 -23.47
CA GLU A 349 -5.40 -4.75 -24.86
C GLU A 349 -5.60 -3.37 -25.52
N THR A 350 -5.29 -3.24 -26.81
CA THR A 350 -5.70 -2.06 -27.59
C THR A 350 -6.57 -2.52 -28.74
N ILE A 351 -7.86 -2.16 -28.70
CA ILE A 351 -8.80 -2.46 -29.76
C ILE A 351 -9.02 -1.19 -30.58
N SER A 352 -8.98 -1.32 -31.90
CA SER A 352 -9.42 -0.27 -32.81
C SER A 352 -10.70 -0.74 -33.47
N ILE A 353 -11.77 0.05 -33.36
CA ILE A 353 -13.03 -0.26 -34.03
C ILE A 353 -13.43 0.91 -34.91
N THR A 354 -14.02 0.58 -36.06
CA THR A 354 -14.71 1.53 -36.92
C THR A 354 -16.18 1.18 -36.90
N LEU A 355 -17.01 2.10 -36.41
CA LEU A 355 -18.46 1.98 -36.47
C LEU A 355 -18.96 2.71 -37.71
N GLN A 356 -19.88 2.11 -38.43
CA GLN A 356 -20.50 2.70 -39.61
C GLN A 356 -21.91 3.17 -39.27
N THR A 357 -22.25 4.38 -39.71
CA THR A 357 -23.66 4.82 -39.82
C THR A 357 -24.38 3.95 -40.85
N GLU A 358 -25.66 4.22 -41.09
CA GLU A 358 -26.42 3.55 -42.14
C GLU A 358 -26.91 4.59 -43.13
N ARG A 359 -27.00 4.19 -44.39
CA ARG A 359 -27.49 5.03 -45.46
C ARG A 359 -29.01 5.00 -45.46
N HIS A 360 -29.64 6.16 -45.44
CA HIS A 360 -31.09 6.26 -45.50
C HIS A 360 -31.53 7.16 -46.65
N GLU A 361 -32.01 6.51 -47.70
CA GLU A 361 -32.69 7.19 -48.81
C GLU A 361 -34.21 7.03 -48.65
N TRP A 362 -34.96 7.99 -49.18
CA TRP A 362 -36.41 8.08 -49.13
C TRP A 362 -37.17 6.96 -49.87
#